data_AF-A0A534CK72-F1
#
_entry.id   AF-A0A534CK72-F1
#
_cell.length_a   1.000
_cell.length_b   1.000
_cell.length_c   1.000
_cell.angle_alpha   90.00
_cell.angle_beta   90.00
_cell.angle_gamma   90.00
#
_symmetry.space_group_name_H-M   'P 1'
#
loop_
_entity.id
_entity.type
_entity.pdbx_description
1 polymer ?
#
loop_
_entity_poly.entity_id
_entity_poly.type
_entity_poly.pdbx_seq_one_letter_code
_entity_poly.pdbx_strand_id
1 'polypeptide(L)'
;MPKPKFGAFNQGDIPKIAVFNKATIPLGVDLDQLIAAMQVYINQFIVPVWATPANLVKSTGFIAGAWAMVFLDDADQPGALAYHDLTPDGFPIAKVFVRTTLQNGDLVSVSASHELVEMLVDPAINLMTTGPDPAIIYAYESADPVEALTFPVNGIPMSDFVYPAYFEVFRKAGSVKFDQLGKVTQPFQILFLSGGYQIIFKAGQWSQVFGSASKKKAFVAEDRREHRSQQRTKAQLERADLKEIAKEEAKTAAGLRRAQRSGHSNAKARVLSRFNRRKRT
;
A
#
# COMPACT_ATOMS: atom_id res chain seq x y z
N MET A 1 -21.39 30.75 8.97
CA MET A 1 -20.46 29.69 8.50
C MET A 1 -21.22 28.83 7.49
N PRO A 2 -20.67 28.56 6.29
CA PRO A 2 -21.30 27.60 5.38
C PRO A 2 -21.34 26.22 6.07
N LYS A 3 -22.53 25.59 6.10
CA LYS A 3 -22.70 24.23 6.63
C LYS A 3 -21.85 23.27 5.79
N PRO A 4 -21.08 22.35 6.40
CA PRO A 4 -20.41 21.30 5.65
C PRO A 4 -21.46 20.50 4.88
N LYS A 5 -21.30 20.37 3.56
CA LYS A 5 -21.98 19.30 2.80
C LYS A 5 -21.20 18.03 3.08
N PHE A 6 -21.65 17.26 4.07
CA PHE A 6 -21.16 15.91 4.26
C PHE A 6 -21.62 15.06 3.07
N GLY A 7 -20.68 14.39 2.40
CA GLY A 7 -21.04 13.43 1.36
C GLY A 7 -21.99 12.38 1.92
N ALA A 8 -22.95 11.92 1.13
CA ALA A 8 -23.76 10.78 1.52
C ALA A 8 -22.80 9.59 1.74
N PHE A 9 -22.82 9.03 2.95
CA PHE A 9 -22.14 7.76 3.20
C PHE A 9 -22.88 6.69 2.37
N ASN A 10 -22.17 5.95 1.52
CA ASN A 10 -22.78 4.90 0.69
C ASN A 10 -23.39 3.83 1.61
N GLN A 11 -24.69 3.90 1.86
CA GLN A 11 -25.40 2.91 2.66
C GLN A 11 -25.69 1.67 1.80
N GLY A 12 -24.86 0.63 1.93
CA GLY A 12 -25.12 -0.70 1.37
C GLY A 12 -24.53 -0.98 -0.02
N ASP A 13 -23.83 -0.03 -0.64
CA ASP A 13 -23.15 -0.28 -1.92
C ASP A 13 -21.82 -1.01 -1.69
N ILE A 14 -21.57 -2.05 -2.49
CA ILE A 14 -20.27 -2.70 -2.56
C ILE A 14 -19.27 -1.73 -3.20
N PRO A 15 -18.22 -1.27 -2.48
CA PRO A 15 -17.29 -0.29 -3.01
C PRO A 15 -16.63 -0.77 -4.30
N LYS A 16 -16.47 0.16 -5.24
CA LYS A 16 -15.61 -0.02 -6.41
C LYS A 16 -14.22 0.53 -6.08
N ILE A 17 -13.18 -0.22 -6.41
CA ILE A 17 -11.78 0.20 -6.26
C ILE A 17 -11.17 0.34 -7.65
N ALA A 18 -10.83 1.57 -8.03
CA ALA A 18 -10.09 1.86 -9.25
C ALA A 18 -8.63 1.43 -9.06
N VAL A 19 -8.17 0.45 -9.84
CA VAL A 19 -6.78 -0.04 -9.80
C VAL A 19 -6.04 0.46 -11.03
N PHE A 20 -4.95 1.19 -10.84
CA PHE A 20 -4.17 1.74 -11.96
C PHE A 20 -2.68 1.84 -11.65
N ASN A 21 -1.87 1.69 -12.70
CA ASN A 21 -0.41 1.72 -12.58
C ASN A 21 0.16 3.06 -13.10
N LYS A 22 0.93 3.74 -12.26
CA LYS A 22 1.71 4.94 -12.55
C LYS A 22 3.19 4.76 -12.28
N ALA A 23 3.61 3.56 -11.87
CA ALA A 23 5.01 3.19 -11.79
C ALA A 23 5.60 3.09 -13.20
N THR A 24 6.86 3.51 -13.33
CA THR A 24 7.63 3.46 -14.58
C THR A 24 8.50 2.21 -14.68
N ILE A 25 8.62 1.46 -13.59
CA ILE A 25 9.34 0.20 -13.53
C ILE A 25 8.39 -1.01 -13.56
N PRO A 26 8.87 -2.19 -14.00
CA PRO A 26 8.05 -3.40 -14.01
C PRO A 26 7.56 -3.78 -12.61
N LEU A 27 6.26 -4.13 -12.49
CA LEU A 27 5.66 -4.58 -11.23
C LEU A 27 6.16 -5.97 -10.78
N GLY A 28 6.81 -6.73 -11.66
CA GLY A 28 7.14 -8.14 -11.43
C GLY A 28 5.95 -9.10 -11.53
N VAL A 29 4.76 -8.58 -11.84
CA VAL A 29 3.51 -9.31 -12.07
C VAL A 29 2.68 -8.57 -13.12
N ASP A 30 1.93 -9.30 -13.95
CA ASP A 30 0.98 -8.66 -14.87
C ASP A 30 -0.19 -8.03 -14.10
N LEU A 31 -0.56 -6.80 -14.46
CA LEU A 31 -1.58 -6.06 -13.71
C LEU A 31 -2.97 -6.68 -13.83
N ASP A 32 -3.34 -7.24 -14.99
CA ASP A 32 -4.66 -7.87 -15.17
C ASP A 32 -4.73 -9.16 -14.35
N GLN A 33 -3.66 -9.97 -14.38
CA GLN A 33 -3.57 -11.16 -13.54
C GLN A 33 -3.60 -10.82 -12.04
N LEU A 34 -2.89 -9.76 -11.62
CA LEU A 34 -2.90 -9.30 -10.23
C LEU A 34 -4.30 -8.86 -9.80
N ILE A 35 -4.99 -8.05 -10.60
CA ILE A 35 -6.37 -7.61 -10.31
C ILE A 35 -7.32 -8.82 -10.20
N ALA A 36 -7.22 -9.77 -11.13
CA ALA A 36 -8.05 -10.97 -11.10
C ALA A 36 -7.79 -11.82 -9.83
N ALA A 37 -6.52 -12.02 -9.48
CA ALA A 37 -6.15 -12.77 -8.27
C ALA A 37 -6.56 -12.02 -6.99
N MET A 38 -6.42 -10.69 -6.93
CA MET A 38 -6.88 -9.89 -5.79
C MET A 38 -8.40 -9.90 -5.65
N GLN A 39 -9.15 -9.94 -6.75
CA GLN A 39 -10.61 -10.09 -6.68
C GLN A 39 -11.00 -11.46 -6.09
N VAL A 40 -10.27 -12.51 -6.42
CA VAL A 40 -10.44 -13.83 -5.80
C VAL A 40 -10.04 -13.81 -4.32
N TYR A 41 -8.93 -13.12 -4.00
CA TYR A 41 -8.47 -12.91 -2.62
C TYR A 41 -9.56 -12.26 -1.76
N ILE A 42 -10.21 -11.21 -2.27
CA ILE A 42 -11.37 -10.57 -1.62
C ILE A 42 -12.50 -11.58 -1.43
N ASN A 43 -12.98 -12.17 -2.52
CA ASN A 43 -14.23 -12.93 -2.53
C ASN A 43 -14.15 -14.23 -1.72
N GLN A 44 -13.01 -14.93 -1.78
CA GLN A 44 -12.87 -16.26 -1.19
C GLN A 44 -12.24 -16.24 0.21
N PHE A 45 -11.50 -15.18 0.57
CA PHE A 45 -10.74 -15.16 1.82
C PHE A 45 -11.14 -14.01 2.73
N ILE A 46 -11.20 -12.77 2.23
CA ILE A 46 -11.54 -11.61 3.07
C ILE A 46 -13.04 -11.58 3.41
N VAL A 47 -13.91 -11.64 2.40
CA VAL A 47 -15.37 -11.50 2.59
C VAL A 47 -15.95 -12.51 3.58
N PRO A 48 -15.58 -13.82 3.55
CA PRO A 48 -16.10 -14.78 4.52
C PRO A 48 -15.73 -14.50 5.98
N VAL A 49 -14.69 -13.68 6.21
CA VAL A 49 -14.14 -13.41 7.55
C VAL A 49 -14.54 -12.03 8.05
N TRP A 50 -14.37 -11.01 7.20
CA TRP A 50 -14.51 -9.60 7.54
C TRP A 50 -15.79 -8.96 7.01
N ALA A 51 -16.53 -9.66 6.13
CA ALA A 51 -17.75 -9.16 5.51
C ALA A 51 -17.59 -7.79 4.79
N THR A 52 -16.42 -7.55 4.20
CA THR A 52 -16.03 -6.31 3.52
C THR A 52 -15.86 -6.55 2.01
N PRO A 53 -16.96 -6.71 1.24
CA PRO A 53 -16.87 -6.95 -0.20
C PRO A 53 -16.37 -5.72 -0.95
N ALA A 54 -15.71 -5.92 -2.09
CA ALA A 54 -15.35 -4.86 -3.02
C ALA A 54 -15.21 -5.38 -4.46
N ASN A 55 -15.36 -4.48 -5.43
CA ASN A 55 -15.17 -4.77 -6.85
C ASN A 55 -13.96 -4.01 -7.38
N LEU A 56 -12.94 -4.73 -7.80
CA LEU A 56 -11.74 -4.17 -8.42
C LEU A 56 -12.00 -3.89 -9.91
N VAL A 57 -11.65 -2.68 -10.35
CA VAL A 57 -11.80 -2.27 -11.75
C VAL A 57 -10.50 -1.66 -12.24
N LYS A 58 -9.92 -2.25 -13.29
CA LYS A 58 -8.76 -1.68 -13.97
C LYS A 58 -9.13 -0.32 -14.57
N SER A 59 -8.25 0.64 -14.40
CA SER A 59 -8.42 2.01 -14.90
C SER A 59 -7.06 2.63 -15.25
N THR A 60 -7.08 3.86 -15.76
CA THR A 60 -5.87 4.66 -16.00
C THR A 60 -5.68 5.79 -14.98
N GLY A 61 -6.60 5.90 -14.01
CA GLY A 61 -6.66 6.95 -13.00
C GLY A 61 -7.91 6.83 -12.13
N PHE A 62 -8.20 7.86 -11.34
CA PHE A 62 -9.36 7.87 -10.46
C PHE A 62 -10.69 7.72 -11.22
N ILE A 63 -11.62 6.99 -10.61
CA ILE A 63 -13.02 6.89 -11.05
C ILE A 63 -13.87 7.65 -10.03
N ALA A 64 -14.79 8.50 -10.51
CA ALA A 64 -15.70 9.23 -9.63
C ALA A 64 -16.53 8.27 -8.76
N GLY A 65 -16.65 8.57 -7.47
CA GLY A 65 -17.36 7.73 -6.51
C GLY A 65 -16.65 6.42 -6.12
N ALA A 66 -15.42 6.19 -6.59
CA ALA A 66 -14.66 4.97 -6.30
C ALA A 66 -13.55 5.24 -5.27
N TRP A 67 -13.16 4.17 -4.57
CA TRP A 67 -11.88 4.09 -3.87
C TRP A 67 -10.77 3.87 -4.89
N ALA A 68 -9.50 3.88 -4.48
CA ALA A 68 -8.41 3.62 -5.41
C ALA A 68 -7.28 2.76 -4.82
N MET A 69 -6.60 2.05 -5.71
CA MET A 69 -5.27 1.50 -5.50
C MET A 69 -4.36 1.96 -6.63
N VAL A 70 -3.27 2.63 -6.27
CA VAL A 70 -2.30 3.16 -7.24
C VAL A 70 -0.93 2.56 -7.01
N PHE A 71 -0.30 2.11 -8.09
CA PHE A 71 1.10 1.69 -8.10
C PHE A 71 1.97 2.87 -8.52
N LEU A 72 2.98 3.18 -7.70
CA LEU A 72 3.91 4.31 -7.86
C LEU A 72 5.35 3.77 -7.79
N ASP A 73 6.33 4.49 -8.31
CA ASP A 73 7.73 4.07 -8.18
C ASP A 73 8.18 4.11 -6.71
N ASP A 74 8.06 5.25 -6.05
CA ASP A 74 8.51 5.49 -4.67
C ASP A 74 7.75 6.68 -4.07
N ALA A 75 7.93 6.93 -2.77
CA ALA A 75 7.27 8.03 -2.06
C ALA A 75 7.76 9.43 -2.51
N ASP A 76 8.91 9.49 -3.19
CA ASP A 76 9.48 10.71 -3.77
C ASP A 76 9.00 10.97 -5.20
N GLN A 77 8.16 10.10 -5.78
CA GLN A 77 7.76 10.23 -7.18
C GLN A 77 7.16 11.62 -7.42
N PRO A 78 7.79 12.46 -8.27
CA PRO A 78 7.32 13.81 -8.51
C PRO A 78 5.92 13.79 -9.11
N GLY A 79 4.95 14.25 -8.32
CA GLY A 79 3.56 14.28 -8.70
C GLY A 79 2.66 14.18 -7.47
N ALA A 80 1.58 14.95 -7.46
CA ALA A 80 0.68 15.07 -6.31
C ALA A 80 0.07 13.72 -5.86
N LEU A 81 0.04 12.71 -6.73
CA LEU A 81 -0.50 11.37 -6.44
C LEU A 81 0.12 10.68 -5.22
N ALA A 82 1.42 10.83 -4.98
CA ALA A 82 2.07 10.19 -3.83
C ALA A 82 1.67 10.87 -2.50
N TYR A 83 1.37 12.17 -2.52
CA TYR A 83 1.15 13.00 -1.32
C TYR A 83 -0.31 13.04 -0.87
N HIS A 84 -1.26 12.70 -1.75
CA HIS A 84 -2.67 12.66 -1.39
C HIS A 84 -3.01 11.41 -0.55
N ASP A 85 -3.84 11.61 0.46
CA ASP A 85 -4.31 10.57 1.37
C ASP A 85 -5.65 9.95 0.92
N LEU A 86 -6.45 10.72 0.18
CA LEU A 86 -7.80 10.39 -0.25
C LEU A 86 -7.99 10.63 -1.75
N THR A 87 -8.98 9.96 -2.36
CA THR A 87 -9.39 10.22 -3.74
C THR A 87 -9.92 11.65 -3.89
N PRO A 88 -10.12 12.17 -5.13
CA PRO A 88 -10.65 13.51 -5.32
C PRO A 88 -12.00 13.72 -4.61
N ASP A 89 -12.81 12.67 -4.55
CA ASP A 89 -14.12 12.68 -3.89
C ASP A 89 -14.02 12.43 -2.36
N GLY A 90 -12.83 12.15 -1.84
CA GLY A 90 -12.58 11.93 -0.41
C GLY A 90 -12.73 10.47 0.03
N PHE A 91 -12.59 9.51 -0.88
CA PHE A 91 -12.64 8.07 -0.55
C PHE A 91 -11.25 7.49 -0.24
N PRO A 92 -11.18 6.29 0.37
CA PRO A 92 -9.92 5.60 0.66
C PRO A 92 -9.03 5.39 -0.59
N ILE A 93 -7.72 5.51 -0.38
CA ILE A 93 -6.68 5.13 -1.32
C ILE A 93 -5.69 4.17 -0.65
N ALA A 94 -5.25 3.16 -1.41
CA ALA A 94 -4.03 2.39 -1.16
C ALA A 94 -2.92 2.80 -2.16
N LYS A 95 -1.70 2.99 -1.65
CA LYS A 95 -0.52 3.34 -2.46
C LYS A 95 0.49 2.20 -2.34
N VAL A 96 0.96 1.68 -3.48
CA VAL A 96 1.98 0.62 -3.54
C VAL A 96 3.23 1.18 -4.20
N PHE A 97 4.31 1.32 -3.44
CA PHE A 97 5.60 1.86 -3.90
C PHE A 97 6.49 0.73 -4.44
N VAL A 98 6.47 0.56 -5.77
CA VAL A 98 7.05 -0.57 -6.49
C VAL A 98 8.56 -0.65 -6.33
N ARG A 99 9.28 0.46 -6.43
CA ARG A 99 10.74 0.50 -6.31
C ARG A 99 11.16 0.16 -4.89
N THR A 100 10.53 0.78 -3.90
CA THR A 100 10.79 0.51 -2.48
C THR A 100 10.52 -0.96 -2.15
N THR A 101 9.37 -1.49 -2.58
CA THR A 101 9.00 -2.90 -2.41
C THR A 101 10.07 -3.83 -2.97
N LEU A 102 10.48 -3.62 -4.23
CA LEU A 102 11.47 -4.48 -4.88
C LEU A 102 12.88 -4.33 -4.28
N GLN A 103 13.25 -3.14 -3.80
CA GLN A 103 14.54 -2.92 -3.12
C GLN A 103 14.62 -3.62 -1.76
N ASN A 104 13.48 -3.80 -1.09
CA ASN A 104 13.37 -4.59 0.14
C ASN A 104 13.39 -6.11 -0.12
N GLY A 105 13.34 -6.53 -1.39
CA GLY A 105 13.24 -7.94 -1.78
C GLY A 105 11.83 -8.51 -1.69
N ASP A 106 10.83 -7.65 -1.50
CA ASP A 106 9.42 -8.03 -1.39
C ASP A 106 8.74 -8.13 -2.76
N LEU A 107 7.55 -8.73 -2.77
CA LEU A 107 6.73 -8.87 -3.97
C LEU A 107 5.63 -7.80 -3.99
N VAL A 108 5.48 -7.12 -5.13
CA VAL A 108 4.42 -6.11 -5.34
C VAL A 108 3.02 -6.65 -5.10
N SER A 109 2.78 -7.93 -5.45
CA SER A 109 1.49 -8.58 -5.18
C SER A 109 1.18 -8.71 -3.68
N VAL A 110 2.21 -8.95 -2.86
CA VAL A 110 2.09 -9.07 -1.41
C VAL A 110 1.82 -7.70 -0.80
N SER A 111 2.60 -6.67 -1.16
CA SER A 111 2.35 -5.29 -0.70
C SER A 111 0.96 -4.80 -1.12
N ALA A 112 0.54 -5.08 -2.36
CA ALA A 112 -0.78 -4.68 -2.84
C ALA A 112 -1.92 -5.38 -2.08
N SER A 113 -1.81 -6.68 -1.83
CA SER A 113 -2.85 -7.43 -1.10
C SER A 113 -2.86 -7.13 0.40
N HIS A 114 -1.71 -6.77 0.99
CA HIS A 114 -1.61 -6.23 2.35
C HIS A 114 -2.41 -4.91 2.45
N GLU A 115 -2.07 -3.92 1.63
CA GLU A 115 -2.76 -2.62 1.64
C GLU A 115 -4.25 -2.76 1.30
N LEU A 116 -4.61 -3.75 0.47
CA LEU A 116 -6.00 -4.05 0.13
C LEU A 116 -6.81 -4.51 1.34
N VAL A 117 -6.34 -5.52 2.08
CA VAL A 117 -7.09 -6.03 3.23
C VAL A 117 -7.18 -4.97 4.34
N GLU A 118 -6.10 -4.22 4.57
CA GLU A 118 -6.12 -3.11 5.53
C GLU A 118 -7.10 -2.02 5.16
N MET A 119 -7.13 -1.64 3.87
CA MET A 119 -8.09 -0.64 3.40
C MET A 119 -9.54 -1.13 3.46
N LEU A 120 -9.80 -2.43 3.27
CA LEU A 120 -11.14 -2.99 3.36
C LEU A 120 -11.64 -3.11 4.81
N VAL A 121 -10.75 -3.44 5.75
CA VAL A 121 -11.09 -3.63 7.17
C VAL A 121 -11.17 -2.29 7.90
N ASP A 122 -10.23 -1.37 7.66
CA ASP A 122 -10.21 -0.03 8.26
C ASP A 122 -10.08 1.07 7.18
N PRO A 123 -11.17 1.40 6.47
CA PRO A 123 -11.14 2.35 5.35
C PRO A 123 -10.74 3.78 5.74
N ALA A 124 -10.99 4.18 6.99
CA ALA A 124 -10.67 5.51 7.51
C ALA A 124 -9.43 5.53 8.40
N ILE A 125 -8.77 4.37 8.61
CA ILE A 125 -7.53 4.23 9.38
C ILE A 125 -7.72 4.77 10.81
N ASN A 126 -8.93 4.59 11.34
CA ASN A 126 -9.38 5.16 12.61
C ASN A 126 -9.83 4.10 13.59
N LEU A 127 -9.90 2.83 13.18
CA LEU A 127 -10.25 1.74 14.06
C LEU A 127 -9.07 1.42 14.97
N MET A 128 -9.44 1.19 16.23
CA MET A 128 -8.54 0.79 17.30
C MET A 128 -9.30 -0.16 18.24
N THR A 129 -8.57 -1.03 18.92
CA THR A 129 -9.13 -1.96 19.91
C THR A 129 -8.38 -1.89 21.23
N THR A 130 -9.08 -2.20 22.32
CA THR A 130 -8.44 -2.58 23.58
C THR A 130 -7.78 -3.95 23.39
N GLY A 131 -6.85 -4.30 24.27
CA GLY A 131 -6.10 -5.54 24.15
C GLY A 131 -5.59 -6.06 25.50
N PRO A 132 -4.54 -6.89 25.50
CA PRO A 132 -4.07 -7.58 26.70
C PRO A 132 -3.48 -6.65 27.76
N ASP A 133 -2.92 -5.49 27.37
CA ASP A 133 -2.51 -4.44 28.31
C ASP A 133 -3.60 -3.35 28.35
N PRO A 134 -4.27 -3.11 29.51
CA PRO A 134 -5.33 -2.10 29.62
C PRO A 134 -4.84 -0.65 29.46
N ALA A 135 -3.54 -0.41 29.53
CA ALA A 135 -2.94 0.91 29.29
C ALA A 135 -2.59 1.15 27.82
N ILE A 136 -2.82 0.17 26.93
CA ILE A 136 -2.47 0.22 25.52
C ILE A 136 -3.74 0.07 24.67
N ILE A 137 -3.83 0.90 23.65
CA ILE A 137 -4.79 0.77 22.56
C ILE A 137 -4.03 0.29 21.32
N TYR A 138 -4.59 -0.65 20.57
CA TYR A 138 -3.94 -1.30 19.43
C TYR A 138 -4.62 -0.86 18.15
N ALA A 139 -3.84 -0.52 17.12
CA ALA A 139 -4.38 -0.26 15.80
C ALA A 139 -5.03 -1.53 15.24
N TYR A 140 -6.16 -1.38 14.54
CA TYR A 140 -6.92 -2.50 14.00
C TYR A 140 -6.39 -2.92 12.62
N GLU A 141 -5.09 -3.25 12.57
CA GLU A 141 -4.36 -3.61 11.35
C GLU A 141 -4.44 -5.14 11.14
N SER A 142 -5.17 -5.54 10.11
CA SER A 142 -5.53 -6.88 9.71
C SER A 142 -4.41 -7.69 9.05
N ALA A 143 -3.29 -7.11 8.65
CA ALA A 143 -2.18 -7.76 7.98
C ALA A 143 -0.84 -7.54 8.70
N ASP A 144 -0.64 -6.39 9.35
CA ASP A 144 0.60 -6.06 10.08
C ASP A 144 1.14 -7.18 11.01
N PRO A 145 0.31 -7.86 11.84
CA PRO A 145 0.83 -8.88 12.76
C PRO A 145 1.44 -10.12 12.07
N VAL A 146 1.07 -10.35 10.81
CA VAL A 146 1.40 -11.53 10.00
C VAL A 146 2.02 -11.16 8.64
N GLU A 147 2.45 -9.91 8.45
CA GLU A 147 2.75 -9.33 7.13
C GLU A 147 3.80 -10.11 6.30
N ALA A 148 4.67 -10.86 6.97
CA ALA A 148 5.73 -11.62 6.33
C ALA A 148 5.28 -13.01 5.85
N LEU A 149 4.04 -13.39 6.13
CA LEU A 149 3.46 -14.62 5.63
C LEU A 149 2.68 -14.35 4.34
N THR A 150 2.75 -15.32 3.43
CA THR A 150 2.07 -15.22 2.15
C THR A 150 1.47 -16.56 1.77
N PHE A 151 0.43 -16.52 0.94
CA PHE A 151 -0.18 -17.71 0.36
C PHE A 151 -0.59 -17.47 -1.08
N PRO A 152 -0.58 -18.51 -1.94
CA PRO A 152 -0.89 -18.34 -3.35
C PRO A 152 -2.41 -18.21 -3.58
N VAL A 153 -2.80 -17.21 -4.36
CA VAL A 153 -4.14 -17.07 -4.94
C VAL A 153 -3.99 -17.01 -6.46
N ASN A 154 -4.56 -17.96 -7.18
CA ASN A 154 -4.33 -18.14 -8.62
C ASN A 154 -2.84 -18.17 -9.01
N GLY A 155 -1.99 -18.75 -8.16
CA GLY A 155 -0.53 -18.82 -8.37
C GLY A 155 0.24 -17.54 -8.07
N ILE A 156 -0.44 -16.45 -7.68
CA ILE A 156 0.19 -15.18 -7.28
C ILE A 156 0.25 -15.11 -5.75
N PRO A 157 1.42 -14.86 -5.14
CA PRO A 157 1.54 -14.70 -3.69
C PRO A 157 0.76 -13.48 -3.19
N MET A 158 -0.13 -13.70 -2.22
CA MET A 158 -0.87 -12.66 -1.50
C MET A 158 -0.46 -12.65 -0.03
N SER A 159 -0.60 -11.49 0.63
CA SER A 159 -0.39 -11.34 2.07
C SER A 159 -1.33 -12.26 2.84
N ASP A 160 -0.82 -12.82 3.93
CA ASP A 160 -1.68 -13.34 5.00
C ASP A 160 -2.41 -12.20 5.71
N PHE A 161 -3.44 -12.53 6.48
CA PHE A 161 -4.20 -11.58 7.28
C PHE A 161 -4.83 -12.25 8.51
N VAL A 162 -4.98 -11.49 9.59
CA VAL A 162 -5.63 -11.89 10.83
C VAL A 162 -7.16 -11.81 10.72
N TYR A 163 -7.83 -12.65 11.49
CA TYR A 163 -9.28 -12.71 11.62
C TYR A 163 -9.73 -11.84 12.82
N PRO A 164 -11.02 -11.50 12.96
CA PRO A 164 -11.53 -10.78 14.13
C PRO A 164 -11.09 -11.40 15.47
N ALA A 165 -11.00 -12.73 15.51
CA ALA A 165 -10.55 -13.49 16.67
C ALA A 165 -9.17 -13.09 17.21
N TYR A 166 -8.29 -12.54 16.35
CA TYR A 166 -6.99 -11.99 16.77
C TYR A 166 -7.14 -10.87 17.80
N PHE A 167 -8.17 -10.04 17.66
CA PHE A 167 -8.43 -8.89 18.52
C PHE A 167 -9.31 -9.25 19.74
N GLU A 168 -9.71 -10.50 19.89
CA GLU A 168 -10.62 -10.96 20.95
C GLU A 168 -9.85 -11.59 22.12
N VAL A 169 -9.42 -10.77 23.09
CA VAL A 169 -8.59 -11.20 24.25
C VAL A 169 -9.16 -12.36 25.08
N PHE A 170 -10.46 -12.61 24.99
CA PHE A 170 -11.15 -13.69 25.72
C PHE A 170 -10.99 -15.07 25.06
N ARG A 171 -10.39 -15.16 23.87
CA ARG A 171 -10.16 -16.45 23.18
C ARG A 171 -9.02 -17.23 23.83
N LYS A 172 -9.22 -18.54 24.00
CA LYS A 172 -8.15 -19.46 24.42
C LYS A 172 -7.19 -19.71 23.26
N ALA A 173 -5.92 -19.96 23.58
CA ALA A 173 -4.94 -20.37 22.57
C ALA A 173 -5.39 -21.63 21.82
N GLY A 174 -5.24 -21.64 20.50
CA GLY A 174 -5.62 -22.75 19.61
C GLY A 174 -7.11 -23.04 19.52
N SER A 175 -7.98 -22.20 20.09
CA SER A 175 -9.43 -22.45 20.12
C SER A 175 -10.12 -22.20 18.79
N VAL A 176 -9.56 -21.32 17.97
CA VAL A 176 -10.09 -20.90 16.67
C VAL A 176 -8.93 -20.58 15.73
N LYS A 177 -9.26 -20.35 14.47
CA LYS A 177 -8.32 -19.81 13.49
C LYS A 177 -8.19 -18.30 13.69
N PHE A 178 -6.96 -17.81 13.87
CA PHE A 178 -6.67 -16.39 14.15
C PHE A 178 -6.14 -15.62 12.93
N ASP A 179 -5.65 -16.33 11.92
CA ASP A 179 -5.10 -15.82 10.67
C ASP A 179 -5.38 -16.81 9.54
N GLN A 180 -5.33 -16.35 8.29
CA GLN A 180 -5.69 -17.18 7.13
C GLN A 180 -4.77 -18.41 6.97
N LEU A 181 -3.50 -18.37 7.40
CA LEU A 181 -2.61 -19.53 7.38
C LEU A 181 -2.61 -20.39 8.66
N GLY A 182 -3.31 -19.98 9.71
CA GLY A 182 -3.37 -20.68 10.99
C GLY A 182 -2.02 -20.74 11.72
N LYS A 183 -1.17 -19.72 11.55
CA LYS A 183 0.12 -19.58 12.23
C LYS A 183 0.01 -18.84 13.55
N VAL A 184 -1.00 -18.00 13.70
CA VAL A 184 -1.31 -17.32 14.95
C VAL A 184 -2.11 -18.27 15.82
N THR A 185 -1.65 -18.47 17.05
CA THR A 185 -2.23 -19.43 18.01
C THR A 185 -2.97 -18.75 19.15
N GLN A 186 -2.86 -17.44 19.34
CA GLN A 186 -3.57 -16.71 20.40
C GLN A 186 -3.80 -15.24 20.02
N PRO A 187 -4.77 -14.54 20.68
CA PRO A 187 -5.01 -13.12 20.45
C PRO A 187 -3.75 -12.26 20.61
N PHE A 188 -3.63 -11.21 19.81
CA PHE A 188 -2.52 -10.23 19.86
C PHE A 188 -1.10 -10.81 19.72
N GLN A 189 -0.97 -12.06 19.26
CA GLN A 189 0.35 -12.65 19.01
C GLN A 189 0.95 -12.10 17.71
N ILE A 190 2.03 -11.35 17.84
CA ILE A 190 2.85 -10.93 16.70
C ILE A 190 3.83 -12.06 16.37
N LEU A 191 3.93 -12.45 15.11
CA LEU A 191 4.78 -13.58 14.73
C LEU A 191 6.27 -13.21 14.77
N PHE A 192 6.98 -13.83 15.72
CA PHE A 192 8.39 -13.54 16.03
C PHE A 192 9.36 -13.96 14.90
N LEU A 193 9.13 -15.12 14.28
CA LEU A 193 10.10 -15.72 13.35
C LEU A 193 9.88 -15.32 11.88
N SER A 194 8.67 -14.89 11.50
CA SER A 194 8.37 -14.45 10.15
C SER A 194 8.49 -12.94 9.99
N GLY A 195 8.16 -12.12 11.00
CA GLY A 195 8.46 -10.69 10.99
C GLY A 195 7.27 -9.74 10.82
N GLY A 196 6.27 -9.85 11.72
CA GLY A 196 5.20 -8.85 11.85
C GLY A 196 5.51 -7.73 12.86
N TYR A 197 4.65 -6.72 12.89
CA TYR A 197 4.60 -5.72 13.96
C TYR A 197 3.15 -5.39 14.32
N GLN A 198 2.98 -4.56 15.34
CA GLN A 198 1.70 -4.03 15.76
C GLN A 198 1.88 -2.57 16.13
N ILE A 199 1.06 -1.71 15.54
CA ILE A 199 0.99 -0.30 15.93
C ILE A 199 0.17 -0.20 17.21
N ILE A 200 0.71 0.54 18.18
CA ILE A 200 0.09 0.77 19.48
C ILE A 200 0.05 2.27 19.81
N PHE A 201 -0.95 2.63 20.60
CA PHE A 201 -1.11 3.96 21.17
C PHE A 201 -1.08 3.87 22.69
N LYS A 202 -0.14 4.59 23.32
CA LYS A 202 0.06 4.62 24.77
C LYS A 202 0.40 6.03 25.21
N ALA A 203 -0.30 6.54 26.22
CA ALA A 203 -0.06 7.85 26.82
C ALA A 203 0.05 9.01 25.80
N GLY A 204 -0.84 9.04 24.79
CA GLY A 204 -0.86 10.10 23.78
C GLY A 204 0.13 9.90 22.63
N GLN A 205 0.88 8.80 22.59
CA GLN A 205 1.94 8.56 21.61
C GLN A 205 1.69 7.27 20.82
N TRP A 206 1.90 7.36 19.51
CA TRP A 206 1.93 6.21 18.61
C TRP A 206 3.34 5.57 18.62
N SER A 207 3.40 4.24 18.64
CA SER A 207 4.64 3.47 18.53
C SER A 207 4.37 2.07 17.98
N GLN A 208 5.40 1.26 17.83
CA GLN A 208 5.30 -0.09 17.30
C GLN A 208 5.91 -1.12 18.25
N VAL A 209 5.26 -2.28 18.34
CA VAL A 209 5.82 -3.49 18.93
C VAL A 209 6.17 -4.44 17.80
N PHE A 210 7.38 -4.98 17.82
CA PHE A 210 7.89 -5.82 16.74
C PHE A 210 7.97 -7.27 17.17
N GLY A 211 7.68 -8.17 16.23
CA GLY A 211 7.89 -9.60 16.42
C GLY A 211 9.36 -9.93 16.64
N SER A 212 10.33 -9.19 16.07
CA SER A 212 11.76 -9.49 16.25
C SER A 212 12.66 -8.26 16.12
N ALA A 213 13.89 -8.38 16.62
CA ALA A 213 14.91 -7.34 16.49
C ALA A 213 15.33 -7.11 15.03
N SER A 214 15.38 -8.17 14.21
CA SER A 214 15.65 -8.06 12.78
C SER A 214 14.52 -7.31 12.06
N LYS A 215 13.26 -7.61 12.39
CA LYS A 215 12.12 -6.87 11.83
C LYS A 215 12.15 -5.40 12.24
N LYS A 216 12.43 -5.09 13.51
CA LYS A 216 12.61 -3.70 13.97
C LYS A 216 13.69 -2.98 13.15
N LYS A 217 14.83 -3.62 12.90
CA LYS A 217 15.91 -3.04 12.09
C LYS A 217 15.49 -2.81 10.64
N ALA A 218 14.80 -3.78 10.03
CA ALA A 218 14.29 -3.65 8.66
C ALA A 218 13.25 -2.53 8.55
N PHE A 219 12.29 -2.48 9.47
CA PHE A 219 11.25 -1.46 9.53
C PHE A 219 11.81 -0.04 9.65
N VAL A 220 12.87 0.15 10.45
CA VAL A 220 13.55 1.45 10.58
C VAL A 220 14.30 1.85 9.30
N ALA A 221 14.75 0.87 8.50
CA ALA A 221 15.45 1.13 7.24
C ALA A 221 14.51 1.33 6.05
N GLU A 222 13.25 0.92 6.17
CA GLU A 222 12.23 1.04 5.13
C GLU A 222 11.78 2.49 4.96
N ASP A 223 11.63 2.93 3.71
CA ASP A 223 10.96 4.19 3.41
C ASP A 223 9.44 4.01 3.52
N ARG A 224 8.90 4.45 4.65
CA ARG A 224 7.47 4.33 4.97
C ARG A 224 6.68 5.61 4.74
N ARG A 225 7.28 6.65 4.14
CA ARG A 225 6.55 7.90 3.86
C ARG A 225 5.35 7.60 2.99
N GLU A 226 4.25 8.29 3.27
CA GLU A 226 3.00 8.17 2.52
C GLU A 226 2.34 6.77 2.53
N HIS A 227 2.86 5.80 3.28
CA HIS A 227 2.13 4.56 3.55
C HIS A 227 0.84 4.85 4.31
N ARG A 228 -0.16 3.99 4.10
CA ARG A 228 -1.48 4.10 4.70
C ARG A 228 -1.41 4.23 6.23
N SER A 229 -0.60 3.39 6.88
CA SER A 229 -0.47 3.43 8.35
C SER A 229 0.10 4.74 8.92
N GLN A 230 0.79 5.55 8.12
CA GLN A 230 1.29 6.87 8.57
C GLN A 230 0.17 7.88 8.76
N GLN A 231 -0.98 7.71 8.10
CA GLN A 231 -2.13 8.62 8.20
C GLN A 231 -2.69 8.73 9.62
N ARG A 232 -2.49 7.72 10.49
CA ARG A 232 -2.89 7.76 11.92
C ARG A 232 -2.26 8.90 12.71
N THR A 233 -1.13 9.42 12.22
CA THR A 233 -0.39 10.53 12.86
C THR A 233 -0.64 11.88 12.20
N LYS A 234 -1.35 11.92 11.06
CA LYS A 234 -1.63 13.16 10.33
C LYS A 234 -2.79 13.92 11.00
N ALA A 235 -2.64 15.24 11.11
CA ALA A 235 -3.69 16.12 11.64
C ALA A 235 -4.83 16.36 10.64
N GLN A 236 -4.53 16.35 9.34
CA GLN A 236 -5.47 16.52 8.25
C GLN A 236 -5.08 15.60 7.09
N LEU A 237 -6.08 15.08 6.39
CA LEU A 237 -5.89 14.24 5.20
C LEU A 237 -6.13 15.08 3.95
N GLU A 238 -5.25 14.93 2.96
CA GLU A 238 -5.34 15.67 1.71
C GLU A 238 -6.06 14.86 0.63
N ARG A 239 -7.05 15.49 -0.02
CA ARG A 239 -7.76 14.89 -1.16
C ARG A 239 -6.96 15.10 -2.43
N ALA A 240 -7.09 14.15 -3.35
CA ALA A 240 -6.42 14.27 -4.62
C ALA A 240 -6.94 15.41 -5.50
N ASP A 241 -6.05 16.36 -5.83
CA ASP A 241 -6.33 17.40 -6.83
C ASP A 241 -5.95 16.94 -8.25
N LEU A 242 -6.96 16.66 -9.07
CA LEU A 242 -6.77 16.24 -10.47
C LEU A 242 -6.02 17.27 -11.33
N LYS A 243 -6.17 18.57 -11.06
CA LYS A 243 -5.47 19.63 -11.80
C LYS A 243 -4.00 19.64 -11.44
N GLU A 244 -3.68 19.47 -10.15
CA GLU A 244 -2.30 19.38 -9.70
C GLU A 244 -1.62 18.15 -10.27
N ILE A 245 -2.29 16.99 -10.20
CA ILE A 245 -1.80 15.73 -10.80
C ILE A 245 -1.52 15.92 -12.29
N ALA A 246 -2.48 16.43 -13.06
CA ALA A 246 -2.32 16.63 -14.50
C ALA A 246 -1.17 17.61 -14.84
N LYS A 247 -1.01 18.66 -14.04
CA LYS A 247 0.07 19.64 -14.19
C LYS A 247 1.44 18.99 -13.96
N GLU A 248 1.59 18.18 -12.92
CA GLU A 248 2.85 17.49 -12.63
C GLU A 248 3.15 16.38 -13.64
N GLU A 249 2.14 15.61 -14.07
CA GLU A 249 2.30 14.62 -15.14
C GLU A 249 2.79 15.28 -16.45
N ALA A 250 2.23 16.43 -16.81
CA ALA A 250 2.66 17.19 -17.98
C ALA A 250 4.10 17.69 -17.86
N LYS A 251 4.52 18.17 -16.68
CA LYS A 251 5.90 18.59 -16.42
C LYS A 251 6.87 17.41 -16.53
N THR A 252 6.54 16.27 -15.94
CA THR A 252 7.37 15.05 -16.01
C THR A 252 7.52 14.58 -17.45
N ALA A 253 6.42 14.55 -18.22
CA ALA A 253 6.46 14.20 -19.64
C ALA A 253 7.31 15.17 -20.47
N ALA A 254 7.22 16.48 -20.21
CA ALA A 254 8.05 17.49 -20.87
C ALA A 254 9.53 17.33 -20.52
N GLY A 255 9.86 17.03 -19.25
CA GLY A 255 11.20 16.74 -18.78
C GLY A 255 11.83 15.53 -19.48
N LEU A 256 11.09 14.42 -19.57
CA LEU A 256 11.51 13.21 -20.28
C LEU A 256 11.78 13.48 -21.77
N ARG A 257 10.87 14.21 -22.44
CA ARG A 257 11.07 14.61 -23.86
C ARG A 257 12.31 15.48 -24.04
N ARG A 258 12.59 16.40 -23.10
CA ARG A 258 13.80 17.24 -23.14
C ARG A 258 15.06 16.41 -22.93
N ALA A 259 15.06 15.48 -21.97
CA ALA A 259 16.16 14.56 -21.71
C ALA A 259 16.47 13.66 -22.92
N GLN A 260 15.44 13.14 -23.59
CA GLN A 260 15.57 12.35 -24.82
C GLN A 260 16.16 13.17 -25.98
N ARG A 261 15.76 14.44 -26.11
CA ARG A 261 16.31 15.37 -27.13
C ARG A 261 17.76 15.77 -26.84
N SER A 262 18.14 16.01 -25.58
CA SER A 262 19.52 16.29 -25.17
C SER A 262 20.42 15.04 -25.21
N GLY A 263 19.85 13.85 -25.02
CA GLY A 263 20.55 12.57 -25.24
C GLY A 263 20.92 12.34 -26.70
N HIS A 264 20.07 12.79 -27.63
CA HIS A 264 20.36 12.75 -29.07
C HIS A 264 21.38 13.82 -29.52
N SER A 265 21.60 14.90 -28.76
CA SER A 265 22.62 15.91 -29.10
C SER A 265 24.04 15.50 -28.68
N ASN A 266 24.20 14.66 -27.65
CA ASN A 266 25.53 14.17 -27.22
C ASN A 266 26.05 12.94 -27.99
N ALA A 267 25.24 12.33 -28.86
CA ALA A 267 25.70 11.28 -29.79
C ALA A 267 26.22 11.84 -31.14
N LYS A 268 25.96 13.12 -31.47
CA LYS A 268 26.42 13.74 -32.73
C LYS A 268 27.61 14.69 -32.60
N ALA A 269 28.05 15.04 -31.39
CA ALA A 269 29.24 15.89 -31.16
C ALA A 269 30.53 15.10 -30.85
N ARG A 270 30.51 13.77 -30.89
CA ARG A 270 31.69 12.94 -30.57
C ARG A 270 31.88 11.74 -31.50
N VAL A 271 31.74 11.96 -32.81
CA VAL A 271 32.19 11.01 -33.87
C VAL A 271 33.04 11.68 -34.96
N LEU A 272 33.28 13.00 -34.91
CA LEU A 272 34.24 13.68 -35.80
C LEU A 272 35.38 14.32 -35.00
N SER A 273 36.32 13.51 -34.48
CA SER A 273 37.71 13.94 -34.20
C SER A 273 38.70 12.84 -33.79
N ARG A 274 38.37 11.54 -33.81
CA ARG A 274 39.31 10.47 -33.35
C ARG A 274 39.83 9.49 -34.40
N PHE A 275 39.67 9.79 -35.69
CA PHE A 275 40.27 8.99 -36.77
C PHE A 275 41.12 9.86 -37.69
N ASN A 276 42.21 10.47 -37.18
CA ASN A 276 43.38 10.81 -38.02
C ASN A 276 44.66 11.26 -37.26
N ARG A 277 45.01 10.60 -36.14
CA ARG A 277 46.37 10.71 -35.58
C ARG A 277 46.82 9.39 -34.97
N ARG A 278 47.22 8.46 -35.84
CA ARG A 278 48.19 7.39 -35.56
C ARG A 278 48.69 6.78 -36.88
N LYS A 279 49.31 7.64 -37.69
CA LYS A 279 50.32 7.30 -38.70
C LYS A 279 51.23 8.51 -38.84
N ARG A 280 52.29 8.55 -38.03
CA ARG A 280 53.61 9.15 -38.28
C ARG A 280 54.40 9.14 -36.98
N THR A 281 55.59 8.55 -37.10
CA THR A 281 56.71 8.39 -36.14
C THR A 281 56.40 7.58 -34.89
#